data_AF-K7AG25-F1
#
_entry.id   AF-K7AG25-F1
#
_cell.length_a   1.000
_cell.length_b   1.000
_cell.length_c   1.000
_cell.angle_alpha   90.00
_cell.angle_beta   90.00
_cell.angle_gamma   90.00
#
_symmetry.space_group_name_H-M   'P 1'
#
loop_
_entity.id
_entity.type
_entity.pdbx_description
1 polymer ?
#
loop_
_entity_poly.entity_id
_entity_poly.type
_entity_poly.pdbx_seq_one_letter_code
_entity_poly.pdbx_strand_id
1 'polypeptide(L)' 'MVLDGKVTMHYKQNGKQLSKRLEIGHIFQASIGTKHYGDPIGEARVFVIEQQSSV' A
#
# COMPACT_ATOMS: atom_id res chain seq x y z
N MET A 1 -6.32 -1.35 3.43
CA MET A 1 -7.44 -1.71 2.52
C MET A 1 -7.93 -0.47 1.82
N VAL A 2 -8.27 -0.54 0.53
CA VAL A 2 -8.89 0.58 -0.19
C VAL A 2 -10.39 0.59 0.10
N LEU A 3 -10.87 1.68 0.70
CA LEU A 3 -12.29 1.89 1.00
C LEU A 3 -13.01 2.58 -0.16
N ASP A 4 -12.33 3.49 -0.85
CA ASP A 4 -12.85 4.25 -1.98
C ASP A 4 -11.70 4.70 -2.89
N GLY A 5 -11.97 4.89 -4.18
CA GLY A 5 -10.96 5.23 -5.18
C GLY A 5 -9.99 4.09 -5.53
N LYS A 6 -8.79 4.45 -5.98
CA LYS A 6 -7.75 3.50 -6.44
C LYS A 6 -6.36 3.95 -5.97
N VAL A 7 -5.47 2.99 -5.72
CA VAL A 7 -4.10 3.28 -5.27
C VAL A 7 -3.11 2.38 -6.00
N THR A 8 -2.01 2.93 -6.49
CA THR A 8 -0.84 2.13 -6.87
C THR A 8 0.07 2.01 -5.66
N MET A 9 0.25 0.79 -5.16
CA MET A 9 1.17 0.53 -4.06
C MET A 9 2.55 0.20 -4.62
N HIS A 10 3.54 1.03 -4.34
CA HIS A 10 4.95 0.78 -4.61
C HIS A 10 5.61 0.15 -3.38
N TYR A 11 6.44 -0.87 -3.55
CA TYR A 11 7.12 -1.53 -2.43
C TYR A 11 8.43 -2.18 -2.88
N LYS A 12 9.35 -2.35 -1.92
CA LYS A 12 10.58 -3.10 -2.13
C LYS A 12 10.45 -4.50 -1.53
N GLN A 13 10.68 -5.52 -2.36
CA GLN A 13 10.72 -6.92 -1.92
C GLN A 13 11.96 -7.59 -2.50
N ASN A 14 12.76 -8.25 -1.66
CA ASN A 14 14.01 -8.92 -2.07
C ASN A 14 14.93 -8.01 -2.90
N GLY A 15 15.05 -6.74 -2.52
CA GLY A 15 15.85 -5.72 -3.21
C GLY A 15 15.24 -5.18 -4.51
N LYS A 16 14.12 -5.72 -4.99
CA LYS A 16 13.45 -5.29 -6.23
C LYS A 16 12.33 -4.30 -5.92
N GLN A 17 12.21 -3.26 -6.74
CA GLN A 17 11.05 -2.37 -6.72
C GLN A 17 9.89 -3.02 -7.48
N LEU A 18 8.74 -3.07 -6.83
CA LEU A 18 7.50 -3.63 -7.37
C LEU A 18 6.38 -2.62 -7.20
N SER A 19 5.34 -2.76 -8.01
CA SER A 19 4.12 -1.97 -7.89
C SER A 19 2.88 -2.84 -8.08
N LYS A 20 1.82 -2.57 -7.34
CA LYS A 20 0.53 -3.26 -7.48
C LYS A 20 -0.62 -2.25 -7.45
N ARG A 21 -1.54 -2.35 -8.42
CA ARG A 21 -2.77 -1.56 -8.41
C ARG A 21 -3.79 -2.18 -7.44
N LEU A 22 -4.32 -1.34 -6.57
CA LEU A 22 -5.34 -1.67 -5.59
C LEU A 22 -6.63 -0.94 -5.97
N GLU A 23 -7.72 -1.71 -5.99
CA GLU A 23 -9.07 -1.25 -6.25
C GLU A 23 -9.88 -1.37 -4.95
N ILE A 24 -11.10 -0.86 -4.92
CA ILE A 24 -11.98 -0.92 -3.74
C ILE A 24 -12.10 -2.37 -3.23
N GLY A 25 -11.93 -2.57 -1.93
CA GLY A 25 -11.93 -3.88 -1.28
C GLY A 25 -10.58 -4.63 -1.33
N HIS A 26 -9.60 -4.18 -2.13
CA HIS A 26 -8.27 -4.80 -2.10
C HIS A 26 -7.52 -4.47 -0.80
N ILE A 27 -6.87 -5.50 -0.25
CA ILE A 27 -5.98 -5.40 0.90
C ILE A 27 -4.54 -5.52 0.42
N PHE A 28 -3.67 -4.68 0.96
CA PHE A 28 -2.23 -4.80 0.81
C PHE A 28 -1.61 -4.97 2.19
N GLN A 29 -0.80 -6.01 2.36
CA GLN A 29 -0.08 -6.30 3.58
C GLN A 29 1.42 -6.10 3.32
N ALA A 30 2.01 -5.16 4.03
CA ALA A 30 3.45 -4.96 4.06
C ALA A 30 4.05 -5.84 5.18
N SER A 31 5.11 -6.58 4.88
CA SER A 31 5.88 -7.27 5.93
C SER A 31 6.68 -6.23 6.75
N ILE A 32 7.07 -6.58 7.97
CA ILE A 32 7.87 -5.71 8.84
C ILE A 32 9.12 -5.22 8.09
N GLY A 33 9.37 -3.91 8.12
CA GLY A 33 10.52 -3.29 7.44
C GLY A 33 10.40 -3.20 5.92
N THR A 34 9.25 -3.54 5.35
CA THR A 34 8.98 -3.35 3.91
C THR A 34 8.81 -1.87 3.63
N LYS A 35 9.80 -1.27 2.96
CA LYS A 35 9.64 0.09 2.42
C LYS A 35 8.55 0.08 1.36
N HIS A 36 7.50 0.87 1.58
CA HIS A 36 6.36 0.98 0.68
C HIS A 36 5.85 2.43 0.63
N TYR A 37 5.13 2.74 -0.45
CA TYR A 37 4.55 4.04 -0.74
C TYR A 37 3.25 3.83 -1.51
N GLY A 38 2.14 4.34 -0.98
CA GLY A 38 0.86 4.34 -1.66
C GLY A 38 0.70 5.60 -2.50
N ASP A 39 0.52 5.44 -3.81
CA ASP A 39 0.29 6.51 -4.79
C ASP A 39 -1.18 6.52 -5.22
N PRO A 40 -2.02 7.42 -4.66
CA PRO A 40 -3.44 7.51 -5.01
C PRO A 40 -3.63 7.88 -6.49
N ILE A 41 -4.59 7.23 -7.16
CA ILE A 41 -5.01 7.61 -8.50
C ILE A 41 -6.24 8.49 -8.37
N GLY A 42 -6.01 9.80 -8.27
CA GLY A 42 -7.03 10.77 -7.87
C GLY A 42 -7.31 10.71 -6.37
N GLU A 43 -8.54 11.02 -5.96
CA GLU A 43 -8.94 10.90 -4.57
C GLU A 43 -9.14 9.43 -4.19
N ALA A 44 -8.56 9.01 -3.07
CA ALA A 44 -8.72 7.67 -2.52
C ALA A 44 -8.86 7.72 -1.00
N ARG A 45 -9.64 6.79 -0.46
CA ARG A 45 -9.76 6.57 0.99
C ARG A 45 -9.16 5.22 1.32
N VAL A 46 -8.15 5.20 2.19
CA VAL A 46 -7.43 3.99 2.56
C VAL A 46 -7.51 3.80 4.07
N PHE A 47 -7.89 2.60 4.47
CA PHE A 47 -7.81 2.17 5.86
C PHE A 47 -6.46 1.50 6.11
N VAL A 48 -5.66 2.08 6.99
CA VAL A 48 -4.33 1.60 7.35
C VAL A 48 -4.35 1.15 8.81
N ILE A 49 -3.83 -0.05 9.07
CA ILE A 49 -3.50 -0.52 10.41
C ILE A 49 -1.99 -0.70 10.42
N GLU A 50 -1.30 0.00 11.32
CA GLU A 50 0.14 -0.11 11.51
C GLU A 50 0.48 -0.22 12.99
N GLN A 51 1.59 -0.90 13.29
CA GLN A 51 2.22 -0.85 14.60
C GLN A 51 3.27 0.25 14.60
N GLN A 52 3.49 0.86 15.77
CA GLN A 52 4.54 1.87 15.92
C GLN A 52 5.89 1.31 15.45
N SER A 53 6.60 2.08 14.61
CA SER A 53 7.91 1.72 14.04
C SER A 53 7.91 0.55 13.04
N SER A 54 6.79 0.27 12.37
CA SER A 54 6.69 -0.83 11.38
C SER A 54 7.09 -0.46 9.94
N VAL A 55 7.44 0.81 9.68
CA VAL A 55 7.76 1.40 8.36
C VAL A 55 9.20 1.89 8.27
#